data_AF-A0A944R1F5-F1
#
_entry.id   AF-A0A944R1F5-F1
#
_cell.length_a   1.000
_cell.length_b   1.000
_cell.length_c   1.000
_cell.angle_alpha   90.00
_cell.angle_beta   90.00
_cell.angle_gamma   90.00
#
_symmetry.space_group_name_H-M   'P 1'
#
loop_
_entity.id
_entity.type
_entity.pdbx_description
1 polymer ?
#
loop_
_entity_poly.entity_id
_entity_poly.type
_entity_poly.pdbx_seq_one_letter_code
_entity_poly.pdbx_strand_id
1 'polypeptide(L)'
;MGYAQTPHPVYLIVNNATGDVTFEAYITARPDEILTETSLGCNWGVSIPNGIVVQCGSFPTQWVAGETLHTDAMDLSGETLSHELVLVTAGYQYVPNAFDFSGILYGDVDGNGEVQAHDASLTLQAACGLIILDEPQIMKADVDGNDEIQSYDASLILQYAVGLIEEFPVEGR
;
A
#
# COMPACT_ATOMS: atom_id res chain seq x y z
N MET A 1 0.88 35.43 15.28
CA MET A 1 0.84 34.55 16.46
C MET A 1 0.63 33.15 15.92
N GLY A 2 1.71 32.39 15.74
CA GLY A 2 1.62 31.03 15.21
C GLY A 2 0.93 30.15 16.24
N TYR A 3 -0.14 29.46 15.85
CA TYR A 3 -0.78 28.49 16.72
C TYR A 3 0.26 27.44 17.11
N ALA A 4 0.51 27.28 18.40
CA ALA A 4 1.30 26.18 18.91
C ALA A 4 0.64 24.89 18.39
N GLN A 5 1.41 24.11 17.63
CA GLN A 5 0.96 22.89 17.00
C GLN A 5 0.58 21.92 18.12
N THR A 6 -0.72 21.71 18.33
CA THR A 6 -1.18 20.80 19.37
C THR A 6 -0.89 19.39 18.91
N PRO A 7 -0.22 18.54 19.73
CA PRO A 7 -0.15 17.12 19.49
C PRO A 7 -1.50 16.56 19.06
N HIS A 8 -1.56 15.95 17.88
CA HIS A 8 -2.76 15.24 17.44
C HIS A 8 -2.37 13.88 16.87
N PRO A 9 -3.29 12.90 16.95
CA PRO A 9 -3.12 11.63 16.29
C PRO A 9 -3.44 11.75 14.79
N VAL A 10 -2.71 10.98 14.00
CA VAL A 10 -3.06 10.62 12.64
C VAL A 10 -3.45 9.15 12.65
N TYR A 11 -4.62 8.85 12.10
CA TYR A 11 -5.18 7.50 12.00
C TYR A 11 -5.12 7.05 10.55
N LEU A 12 -4.29 6.06 10.27
CA LEU A 12 -4.08 5.48 8.94
C LEU A 12 -4.66 4.07 8.96
N ILE A 13 -5.74 3.84 8.24
CA ILE A 13 -6.39 2.52 8.21
C ILE A 13 -5.69 1.63 7.19
N VAL A 14 -5.49 0.40 7.63
CA VAL A 14 -4.91 -0.69 6.87
C VAL A 14 -6.01 -1.68 6.52
N ASN A 15 -6.10 -2.02 5.23
CA ASN A 15 -6.97 -3.06 4.73
C ASN A 15 -6.15 -4.30 4.36
N ASN A 16 -6.78 -5.47 4.49
CA ASN A 16 -6.28 -6.76 4.00
C ASN A 16 -4.90 -7.23 4.51
N ALA A 17 -4.32 -6.62 5.54
CA ALA A 17 -3.04 -7.07 6.11
C ALA A 17 -3.07 -8.54 6.57
N THR A 18 -1.99 -9.26 6.25
CA THR A 18 -1.73 -10.57 6.84
C THR A 18 -1.28 -10.36 8.28
N GLY A 19 -2.21 -10.45 9.23
CA GLY A 19 -1.92 -10.38 10.66
C GLY A 19 -1.55 -8.98 11.18
N ASP A 20 -0.65 -8.94 12.18
CA ASP A 20 -0.23 -7.67 12.78
C ASP A 20 0.73 -6.90 11.86
N VAL A 21 0.62 -5.57 11.89
CA VAL A 21 1.42 -4.66 11.06
C VAL A 21 2.41 -3.92 11.93
N THR A 22 3.68 -3.87 11.51
CA THR A 22 4.68 -2.94 12.04
C THR A 22 4.75 -1.71 11.15
N PHE A 23 5.20 -0.57 11.69
CA PHE A 23 5.34 0.62 10.87
C PHE A 23 6.50 1.51 11.29
N GLU A 24 6.99 2.28 10.32
CA GLU A 24 7.87 3.42 10.53
C GLU A 24 7.20 4.67 9.99
N ALA A 25 7.29 5.77 10.72
CA ALA A 25 6.71 7.05 10.32
C ALA A 25 7.67 8.19 10.60
N TYR A 26 7.86 9.09 9.65
CA TYR A 26 8.74 10.25 9.78
C TYR A 26 8.20 11.43 9.00
N ILE A 27 8.62 12.64 9.35
CA ILE A 27 8.34 13.80 8.51
C ILE A 27 9.40 13.86 7.43
N THR A 28 9.00 13.95 6.16
CA THR A 28 9.91 13.91 5.00
C THR A 28 11.08 14.91 5.07
N ALA A 29 10.89 16.06 5.72
CA ALA A 29 11.94 17.04 5.96
C ALA A 29 13.00 16.61 7.01
N ARG A 30 12.72 15.56 7.79
CA ARG A 30 13.50 15.01 8.91
C ARG A 30 13.36 13.47 8.96
N PRO A 31 13.93 12.75 7.97
CA PRO A 31 13.78 11.29 7.88
C PRO A 31 14.42 10.53 9.04
N ASP A 32 15.36 11.14 9.77
CA ASP A 32 16.00 10.51 10.93
C ASP A 32 15.12 10.52 12.20
N GLU A 33 13.99 11.24 12.20
CA GLU A 33 13.05 11.35 13.31
C GLU A 33 11.94 10.31 13.20
N ILE A 34 12.31 9.04 13.37
CA ILE A 34 11.43 7.89 13.16
C ILE A 34 10.56 7.63 14.40
N LEU A 35 9.27 7.49 14.17
CA LEU A 35 8.29 6.91 15.10
C LEU A 35 7.90 5.52 14.61
N THR A 36 7.68 4.61 15.55
CA THR A 36 7.23 3.24 15.28
C THR A 36 6.04 2.89 16.17
N GLU A 37 5.49 1.68 16.06
CA GLU A 37 4.42 1.18 16.93
C GLU A 37 4.78 1.16 18.43
N THR A 38 6.07 1.26 18.75
CA THR A 38 6.57 1.34 20.14
C THR A 38 6.77 2.76 20.64
N SER A 39 6.71 3.76 19.76
CA SER A 39 6.88 5.17 20.11
C SER A 39 5.69 5.69 20.92
N LEU A 40 5.92 6.70 21.76
CA LEU A 40 4.88 7.20 22.67
C LEU A 40 3.64 7.67 21.89
N GLY A 41 2.48 7.10 22.22
CA GLY A 41 1.20 7.44 21.57
C GLY A 41 1.02 6.88 20.17
N CYS A 42 2.04 6.17 19.65
CA CYS A 42 1.99 5.47 18.38
C CYS A 42 1.61 4.00 18.65
N ASN A 43 0.82 3.38 17.78
CA ASN A 43 0.41 1.97 17.92
C ASN A 43 -0.24 1.43 16.65
N TRP A 44 -0.20 0.11 16.48
CA TRP A 44 -0.99 -0.65 15.51
C TRP A 44 -2.22 -1.29 16.17
N GLY A 45 -3.40 -1.17 15.58
CA GLY A 45 -4.57 -2.01 15.87
C GLY A 45 -5.20 -1.86 17.27
N VAL A 46 -4.58 -1.14 18.18
CA VAL A 46 -4.99 -1.03 19.60
C VAL A 46 -6.02 0.07 19.80
N SER A 47 -5.75 1.29 19.33
CA SER A 47 -6.68 2.41 19.54
C SER A 47 -7.82 2.42 18.53
N ILE A 48 -7.53 1.96 17.31
CA ILE A 48 -8.48 1.77 16.22
C ILE A 48 -8.17 0.40 15.61
N PRO A 49 -9.17 -0.50 15.49
CA PRO A 49 -8.99 -1.77 14.81
C PRO A 49 -8.43 -1.56 13.40
N ASN A 50 -7.41 -2.34 13.04
CA ASN A 50 -6.71 -2.27 11.75
C ASN A 50 -6.17 -0.86 11.41
N GLY A 51 -5.90 -0.02 12.42
CA GLY A 51 -5.40 1.33 12.23
C GLY A 51 -3.99 1.49 12.79
N ILE A 52 -3.11 2.09 11.99
CA ILE A 52 -1.87 2.71 12.48
C ILE A 52 -2.22 4.07 13.08
N VAL A 53 -1.78 4.30 14.31
CA VAL A 53 -1.84 5.60 14.97
C VAL A 53 -0.45 6.19 15.03
N VAL A 54 -0.27 7.35 14.41
CA VAL A 54 0.94 8.17 14.53
C VAL A 54 0.61 9.39 15.38
N GLN A 55 1.22 9.50 16.56
CA GLN A 55 1.06 10.67 17.42
C GLN A 55 2.06 11.75 16.99
N CYS A 56 1.62 12.71 16.15
CA CYS A 56 2.51 13.73 15.60
C CYS A 56 3.19 14.61 16.66
N GLY A 57 2.64 14.71 17.88
CA GLY A 57 3.31 15.41 18.97
C GLY A 57 4.50 14.66 19.61
N SER A 58 4.80 13.44 19.17
CA SER A 58 5.85 12.60 19.73
C SER A 58 7.17 12.64 18.94
N PHE A 59 7.21 13.33 17.80
CA PHE A 59 8.47 13.56 17.08
C PHE A 59 9.48 14.31 17.96
N PRO A 60 10.79 13.99 17.86
CA PRO A 60 11.84 14.73 18.54
C PRO A 60 11.80 16.24 18.31
N THR A 61 11.49 16.67 17.08
CA THR A 61 11.22 18.07 16.76
C THR A 61 9.74 18.32 16.51
N GLN A 62 9.31 19.54 16.84
CA GLN A 62 7.94 19.94 16.61
C GLN A 62 7.65 19.96 15.10
N TRP A 63 6.64 19.19 14.69
CA TRP A 63 6.07 19.23 13.35
C TRP A 63 5.35 20.55 13.10
N VAL A 64 5.15 20.86 11.82
CA VAL A 64 4.48 22.04 11.31
C VAL A 64 3.42 21.65 10.29
N ALA A 65 2.17 22.08 10.48
CA ALA A 65 1.15 21.99 9.45
C ALA A 65 1.63 22.46 8.07
N GLY A 66 1.32 21.66 7.05
CA GLY A 66 1.84 21.76 5.70
C GLY A 66 3.04 20.84 5.41
N GLU A 67 3.68 20.29 6.44
CA GLU A 67 4.70 19.24 6.26
C GLU A 67 4.06 17.89 5.94
N THR A 68 4.83 17.03 5.28
CA THR A 68 4.38 15.71 4.86
C THR A 68 4.88 14.64 5.82
N LEU A 69 3.94 13.91 6.41
CA LEU A 69 4.18 12.66 7.13
C LEU A 69 4.27 11.52 6.13
N HIS A 70 5.42 10.85 6.11
CA HIS A 70 5.63 9.57 5.45
C HIS A 70 5.39 8.46 6.46
N THR A 71 4.71 7.40 6.04
CA THR A 71 4.54 6.18 6.83
C THR A 71 4.72 4.95 5.96
N ASP A 72 5.63 4.06 6.36
CA ASP A 72 5.78 2.72 5.83
C ASP A 72 5.08 1.73 6.77
N ALA A 73 4.21 0.88 6.22
CA ALA A 73 3.55 -0.19 6.94
C ALA A 73 4.01 -1.54 6.35
N MET A 74 4.33 -2.50 7.22
CA MET A 74 4.72 -3.86 6.83
C MET A 74 3.84 -4.88 7.54
N ASP A 75 3.23 -5.82 6.79
CA ASP A 75 2.42 -6.89 7.36
C ASP A 75 3.26 -8.15 7.69
N LEU A 76 2.65 -9.22 8.24
CA LEU A 76 3.39 -10.44 8.57
C LEU A 76 3.85 -11.25 7.36
N SER A 77 3.38 -10.93 6.15
CA SER A 77 3.89 -11.53 4.91
C SER A 77 5.24 -10.94 4.50
N GLY A 78 5.56 -9.74 5.03
CA GLY A 78 6.75 -8.96 4.68
C GLY A 78 6.51 -7.96 3.55
N GLU A 79 5.29 -7.86 3.01
CA GLU A 79 4.90 -6.79 2.10
C GLU A 79 5.00 -5.44 2.84
N THR A 80 5.54 -4.42 2.16
CA THR A 80 5.65 -3.05 2.69
C THR A 80 4.97 -2.08 1.75
N LEU A 81 4.10 -1.24 2.29
CA LEU A 81 3.39 -0.18 1.57
C LEU A 81 3.71 1.18 2.22
N SER A 82 3.82 2.23 1.41
CA SER A 82 4.11 3.59 1.87
C SER A 82 2.91 4.52 1.66
N HIS A 83 2.72 5.48 2.57
CA HIS A 83 1.69 6.51 2.48
C HIS A 83 2.25 7.89 2.84
N GLU A 84 1.83 8.92 2.11
CA GLU A 84 2.23 10.30 2.32
C GLU A 84 1.01 11.16 2.67
N LEU A 85 1.06 11.88 3.79
CA LEU A 85 -0.04 12.72 4.27
C LEU A 85 0.45 14.11 4.65
N VAL A 86 -0.17 15.15 4.09
CA VAL A 86 0.07 16.53 4.53
C VAL A 86 -0.59 16.75 5.90
N LEU A 87 0.20 17.17 6.87
CA LEU A 87 -0.24 17.43 8.24
C LEU A 87 -1.02 18.74 8.35
N VAL A 88 -2.06 18.74 9.18
CA VAL A 88 -2.88 19.93 9.47
C VAL A 88 -3.06 20.09 10.98
N THR A 89 -3.35 21.31 11.44
CA THR A 89 -3.57 21.57 12.88
C THR A 89 -4.95 21.11 13.39
N ALA A 90 -5.51 20.06 12.82
CA ALA A 90 -6.78 19.49 13.28
C ALA A 90 -6.57 18.70 14.57
N GLY A 91 -7.63 18.49 15.35
CA GLY A 91 -7.56 17.67 16.57
C GLY A 91 -7.22 16.19 16.30
N TYR A 92 -7.36 15.74 15.06
CA TYR A 92 -6.87 14.48 14.50
C TYR A 92 -6.94 14.53 12.96
N GLN A 93 -6.27 13.59 12.29
CA GLN A 93 -6.48 13.28 10.86
C GLN A 93 -6.83 11.80 10.71
N TYR A 94 -7.71 11.47 9.77
CA TYR A 94 -8.18 10.10 9.54
C TYR A 94 -8.13 9.77 8.05
N VAL A 95 -7.48 8.65 7.72
CA VAL A 95 -7.28 8.16 6.35
C VAL A 95 -7.78 6.72 6.27
N PRO A 96 -9.01 6.49 5.79
CA PRO A 96 -9.69 5.17 5.85
C PRO A 96 -9.12 4.06 4.97
N ASN A 97 -8.25 4.39 4.01
CA ASN A 97 -7.60 3.42 3.12
C ASN A 97 -6.15 3.87 2.91
N ALA A 98 -5.41 4.06 4.01
CA ALA A 98 -4.03 4.49 3.91
C ALA A 98 -3.13 3.40 3.31
N PHE A 99 -3.44 2.14 3.64
CA PHE A 99 -2.74 0.96 3.17
C PHE A 99 -3.75 -0.13 2.79
N ASP A 100 -3.45 -0.88 1.74
CA ASP A 100 -4.25 -2.02 1.31
C ASP A 100 -3.33 -3.16 0.90
N PHE A 101 -3.14 -4.12 1.81
CA PHE A 101 -2.33 -5.32 1.63
C PHE A 101 -3.18 -6.45 1.06
N SER A 102 -4.04 -6.17 0.08
CA SER A 102 -4.79 -7.22 -0.63
C SER A 102 -3.89 -8.21 -1.37
N GLY A 103 -2.56 -8.08 -1.20
CA GLY A 103 -1.55 -8.75 -1.96
C GLY A 103 -1.52 -8.21 -3.38
N ILE A 104 -0.52 -8.67 -4.11
CA ILE A 104 -0.58 -8.62 -5.56
C ILE A 104 -1.75 -9.54 -5.96
N LEU A 105 -2.90 -8.96 -6.29
CA LEU A 105 -3.94 -9.69 -7.00
C LEU A 105 -3.42 -9.96 -8.41
N TYR A 106 -2.78 -11.13 -8.58
CA TYR A 106 -2.29 -11.56 -9.88
C TYR A 106 -3.44 -11.55 -10.88
N GLY A 107 -3.16 -11.02 -12.07
CA GLY A 107 -4.13 -10.82 -13.14
C GLY A 107 -4.98 -9.55 -13.06
N ASP A 108 -4.99 -8.76 -11.98
CA ASP A 108 -5.71 -7.47 -11.86
C ASP A 108 -4.84 -6.28 -12.35
N VAL A 109 -4.51 -6.29 -13.63
CA VAL A 109 -3.53 -5.36 -14.23
C VAL A 109 -4.02 -3.90 -14.24
N ASP A 110 -5.33 -3.66 -14.27
CA ASP A 110 -5.86 -2.29 -14.15
C ASP A 110 -6.03 -1.80 -12.70
N GLY A 111 -5.89 -2.69 -11.71
CA GLY A 111 -5.94 -2.35 -10.29
C GLY A 111 -7.34 -2.07 -9.76
N ASN A 112 -8.39 -2.52 -10.43
CA ASN A 112 -9.77 -2.29 -10.00
C ASN A 112 -10.25 -3.31 -8.95
N GLY A 113 -9.46 -4.36 -8.67
CA GLY A 113 -9.76 -5.39 -7.67
C GLY A 113 -10.53 -6.61 -8.23
N GLU A 114 -10.73 -6.69 -9.54
CA GLU A 114 -11.35 -7.82 -10.24
C GLU A 114 -10.46 -8.29 -11.40
N VAL A 115 -10.22 -9.60 -11.51
CA VAL A 115 -9.53 -10.17 -12.66
C VAL A 115 -10.51 -10.36 -13.82
N GLN A 116 -10.34 -9.60 -14.90
CA GLN A 116 -11.25 -9.59 -16.04
C GLN A 116 -10.54 -9.65 -17.40
N ALA A 117 -11.32 -9.79 -18.48
CA ALA A 117 -10.79 -9.80 -19.84
C ALA A 117 -10.08 -8.49 -20.24
N HIS A 118 -10.38 -7.38 -19.55
CA HIS A 118 -9.68 -6.12 -19.76
C HIS A 118 -8.21 -6.22 -19.35
N ASP A 119 -7.90 -6.85 -18.23
CA ASP A 119 -6.53 -7.05 -17.75
C ASP A 119 -5.72 -7.90 -18.72
N ALA A 120 -6.31 -9.00 -19.21
CA ALA A 120 -5.69 -9.83 -20.25
C ALA A 120 -5.38 -9.00 -21.51
N SER A 121 -6.24 -8.05 -21.87
CA SER A 121 -6.01 -7.16 -23.01
C SER A 121 -4.88 -6.15 -22.76
N LEU A 122 -4.71 -5.67 -21.52
CA LEU A 122 -3.60 -4.80 -21.14
C LEU A 122 -2.27 -5.57 -21.18
N THR A 123 -2.23 -6.76 -20.59
CA THR A 123 -1.07 -7.66 -20.64
C THR A 123 -0.65 -7.98 -22.07
N LEU A 124 -1.61 -8.30 -22.95
CA LEU A 124 -1.30 -8.60 -24.36
C LEU A 124 -0.78 -7.36 -25.12
N GLN A 125 -1.36 -6.19 -24.87
CA GLN A 125 -0.86 -4.93 -25.46
C GLN A 125 0.57 -4.64 -24.99
N ALA A 126 0.87 -4.88 -23.72
CA ALA A 126 2.21 -4.72 -23.17
C ALA A 126 3.20 -5.73 -23.78
N ALA A 127 2.83 -7.01 -23.88
CA ALA A 127 3.63 -8.04 -24.53
C ALA A 127 3.93 -7.73 -26.02
N CYS A 128 3.01 -7.00 -26.68
CA CYS A 128 3.19 -6.51 -28.05
C CYS A 128 3.94 -5.16 -28.14
N GLY A 129 4.34 -4.57 -27.01
CA GLY A 129 5.03 -3.27 -26.94
C GLY A 129 4.15 -2.07 -27.32
N LEU A 130 2.82 -2.21 -27.23
CA LEU A 130 1.88 -1.14 -27.56
C LEU A 130 1.67 -0.16 -26.39
N ILE A 131 1.84 -0.66 -25.16
CA ILE A 131 1.78 0.12 -23.93
C ILE A 131 2.97 -0.25 -23.03
N ILE A 132 3.24 0.59 -22.04
CA ILE A 132 4.23 0.33 -20.98
C ILE A 132 3.44 0.25 -19.68
N LEU A 133 3.60 -0.85 -18.96
CA LEU A 133 3.06 -1.06 -17.62
C LEU A 133 4.06 -0.51 -16.58
N ASP A 134 3.56 -0.02 -15.45
CA ASP A 134 4.39 0.31 -14.30
C ASP A 134 4.78 -0.94 -13.50
N GLU A 135 5.67 -0.82 -12.50
CA GLU A 135 6.16 -1.98 -11.73
C GLU A 135 5.04 -2.76 -11.03
N PRO A 136 4.07 -2.14 -10.34
CA PRO A 136 2.91 -2.85 -9.81
C PRO A 136 2.13 -3.62 -10.88
N GLN A 137 1.88 -3.00 -12.03
CA GLN A 137 1.16 -3.64 -13.13
C GLN A 137 1.94 -4.80 -13.75
N ILE A 138 3.27 -4.69 -13.85
CA ILE A 138 4.14 -5.78 -14.32
C ILE A 138 4.03 -6.97 -13.36
N MET A 139 4.12 -6.75 -12.05
CA MET A 139 4.00 -7.82 -11.06
C MET A 139 2.63 -8.53 -11.14
N LYS A 140 1.55 -7.77 -11.34
CA LYS A 140 0.21 -8.36 -11.53
C LYS A 140 0.04 -9.05 -12.88
N ALA A 141 0.74 -8.59 -13.91
CA ALA A 141 0.63 -9.11 -15.27
C ALA A 141 1.46 -10.39 -15.49
N ASP A 142 2.58 -10.58 -14.78
CA ASP A 142 3.39 -11.80 -14.81
C ASP A 142 2.77 -12.88 -13.93
N VAL A 143 1.80 -13.61 -14.49
CA VAL A 143 1.02 -14.60 -13.73
C VAL A 143 1.60 -16.01 -13.85
N ASP A 144 2.52 -16.25 -14.78
CA ASP A 144 3.27 -17.51 -14.83
C ASP A 144 4.56 -17.49 -13.96
N GLY A 145 4.98 -16.29 -13.54
CA GLY A 145 6.09 -16.00 -12.65
C GLY A 145 7.45 -16.16 -13.31
N ASN A 146 7.58 -15.90 -14.61
CA ASN A 146 8.84 -16.09 -15.34
C ASN A 146 9.69 -14.81 -15.49
N ASP A 147 9.27 -13.71 -14.84
CA ASP A 147 9.84 -12.36 -14.91
C ASP A 147 9.74 -11.69 -16.29
N GLU A 148 8.91 -12.20 -17.21
CA GLU A 148 8.65 -11.65 -18.55
C GLU A 148 7.15 -11.50 -18.83
N ILE A 149 6.73 -10.34 -19.33
CA ILE A 149 5.34 -10.14 -19.79
C ILE A 149 5.15 -10.71 -21.19
N GLN A 150 4.37 -11.78 -21.30
CA GLN A 150 4.15 -12.50 -22.55
C GLN A 150 2.66 -12.68 -22.88
N SER A 151 2.37 -13.13 -24.10
CA SER A 151 1.01 -13.50 -24.48
C SER A 151 0.47 -14.69 -23.68
N TYR A 152 1.36 -15.48 -23.08
CA TYR A 152 0.98 -16.62 -22.25
C TYR A 152 0.31 -16.14 -20.95
N ASP A 153 0.85 -15.11 -20.30
CA ASP A 153 0.23 -14.47 -19.15
C ASP A 153 -1.17 -13.95 -19.43
N ALA A 154 -1.32 -13.21 -20.54
CA ALA A 154 -2.62 -12.72 -20.99
C ALA A 154 -3.63 -13.87 -21.17
N SER A 155 -3.18 -15.03 -21.67
CA SER A 155 -4.03 -16.21 -21.84
C SER A 155 -4.44 -16.83 -20.50
N LEU A 156 -3.56 -16.82 -19.50
CA LEU A 156 -3.85 -17.32 -18.16
C LEU A 156 -4.84 -16.39 -17.46
N ILE A 157 -4.64 -15.07 -17.54
CA ILE A 157 -5.56 -14.07 -16.97
C ILE A 157 -6.96 -14.24 -17.55
N LEU A 158 -7.08 -14.43 -18.86
CA LEU A 158 -8.38 -14.67 -19.48
C LEU A 158 -9.00 -15.99 -19.01
N GLN A 159 -8.21 -17.06 -18.89
CA GLN A 159 -8.68 -18.36 -18.38
C GLN A 159 -9.21 -18.22 -16.94
N TYR A 160 -8.52 -17.48 -16.08
CA TYR A 160 -8.97 -17.20 -14.72
C TYR A 160 -10.28 -16.40 -14.71
N ALA A 161 -10.33 -15.31 -15.48
CA ALA A 161 -11.52 -14.45 -15.57
C ALA A 161 -12.79 -15.19 -16.03
N VAL A 162 -12.66 -16.27 -16.81
CA VAL A 162 -13.78 -17.11 -17.24
C VAL A 162 -13.95 -18.39 -16.41
N GLY A 163 -13.17 -18.58 -15.35
CA GLY A 163 -13.24 -19.72 -14.42
C GLY A 163 -12.75 -21.05 -14.99
N LEU A 164 -11.83 -21.02 -15.96
CA LEU A 164 -11.17 -22.24 -16.47
C LEU A 164 -10.01 -22.69 -15.57
N ILE A 165 -9.42 -21.77 -14.83
CA ILE A 165 -8.45 -22.03 -13.76
C ILE A 165 -8.89 -21.27 -12.50
N GLU A 166 -8.53 -21.78 -11.33
CA GLU A 166 -8.88 -21.19 -10.03
C GLU A 166 -7.70 -20.46 -9.36
N GLU A 167 -6.48 -20.68 -9.87
CA GLU A 167 -5.23 -20.12 -9.37
C GLU A 167 -4.24 -19.93 -10.53
N PHE A 168 -3.34 -18.97 -10.39
CA PHE A 168 -2.23 -18.73 -11.32
C PHE A 168 -1.00 -19.55 -10.96
N PRO A 169 -0.15 -19.92 -11.95
CA PRO A 169 1.09 -20.65 -11.67
C PRO A 169 2.01 -19.97 -10.66
N VAL A 170 2.07 -18.64 -10.62
CA VAL A 170 2.87 -17.87 -9.66
C VAL A 170 2.41 -18.04 -8.21
N GLU A 171 1.13 -18.34 -7.98
CA GLU A 171 0.54 -18.47 -6.64
C GLU A 171 0.87 -19.81 -5.95
N GLY A 172 1.32 -20.81 -6.72
CA GLY A 172 1.62 -22.16 -6.23
C GLY A 172 3.11 -22.44 -5.97
N ARG A 173 3.97 -21.43 -5.99
CA ARG A 173 5.44 -21.58 -5.88
C ARG A 173 5.98 -21.57 -4.45
#